data_AF-A0AAV0CQ90-F1
#
_entry.id   AF-A0AAV0CQ90-F1
#
_cell.length_a   1.000
_cell.length_b   1.000
_cell.length_c   1.000
_cell.angle_alpha   90.00
_cell.angle_beta   90.00
_cell.angle_gamma   90.00
#
_symmetry.space_group_name_H-M   'P 1'
#
loop_
_entity.id
_entity.type
_entity.pdbx_description
1 polymer ?
#
loop_
_entity_poly.entity_id
_entity_poly.type
_entity_poly.pdbx_seq_one_letter_code
_entity_poly.pdbx_strand_id
1 'polypeptide(L)'
;MHESHLWKDVKDLVSAPTREIAGHFFVQHVMRPLLGAKHVDAGVHIIVSREFLETVEKNAFYVRPSWRVDATKVNFLSSYAILMPDHSTFPHVAPKEHCICVEIKPKCGFVPSSEFILERNAVKRRTTRFKMHQTLKFVQGKISYISEYDPLDMFSGSKERLDKAMNDLLLTPQNNFRVFLDGSLIFGGLGGVAEPTTSKVCEALEDALKNIILAEEGMRTNCFLELISEAVLSSGVLNRLLEVQKLDVFDIEGAIHVYYNFISQPCMVCRELGSSFSKRYDTLHSISMEESGKILRDFLIATTAKDLGVMISFKHQEDGKGESSYNHVSLKSTNQNFDYKVAFIDLDLKRLDKMEFYYELDQKIVSSYLKMVNAESLGRMPQLDTP
;
A
#
# COMPACT_ATOMS: atom_id res chain seq x y z
N MET A 1 -3.18 -15.93 22.61
CA MET A 1 -2.48 -15.49 23.85
C MET A 1 -1.42 -14.43 23.55
N HIS A 2 -0.42 -14.70 22.71
CA HIS A 2 0.62 -13.71 22.38
C HIS A 2 0.08 -12.44 21.70
N GLU A 3 -0.82 -12.55 20.72
CA GLU A 3 -1.44 -11.36 20.10
C GLU A 3 -2.25 -10.52 21.11
N SER A 4 -3.00 -11.16 22.01
CA SER A 4 -3.72 -10.47 23.08
C SER A 4 -2.77 -9.68 24.01
N HIS A 5 -1.61 -10.26 24.32
CA HIS A 5 -0.57 -9.56 25.09
C HIS A 5 0.10 -8.44 24.27
N LEU A 6 0.34 -8.67 22.98
CA LEU A 6 0.94 -7.69 22.07
C LEU A 6 0.10 -6.41 22.01
N TRP A 7 -1.22 -6.54 22.04
CA TRP A 7 -2.17 -5.43 21.95
C TRP A 7 -2.81 -5.07 23.30
N LYS A 8 -2.21 -5.46 24.44
CA LYS A 8 -2.76 -5.29 25.81
C LYS A 8 -3.27 -3.87 26.13
N ASP A 9 -2.68 -2.84 25.51
CA ASP A 9 -3.01 -1.43 25.75
C ASP A 9 -4.25 -0.96 24.97
N VAL A 10 -4.75 -1.76 24.03
CA VAL A 10 -5.96 -1.48 23.23
C VAL A 10 -7.05 -2.48 23.63
N LYS A 11 -7.75 -2.18 24.73
CA LYS A 11 -8.72 -3.09 25.37
C LYS A 11 -9.79 -3.61 24.41
N ASP A 12 -10.31 -2.75 23.54
CA ASP A 12 -11.36 -3.11 22.58
C ASP A 12 -10.86 -4.13 21.54
N LEU A 13 -9.61 -3.97 21.07
CA LEU A 13 -8.97 -4.90 20.15
C LEU A 13 -8.76 -6.28 20.80
N VAL A 14 -8.33 -6.31 22.07
CA VAL A 14 -8.09 -7.57 22.81
C VAL A 14 -9.38 -8.31 23.15
N SER A 15 -10.45 -7.57 23.44
CA SER A 15 -11.77 -8.13 23.78
C SER A 15 -12.65 -8.43 22.57
N ALA A 16 -12.20 -8.10 21.37
CA ALA A 16 -12.93 -8.35 20.13
C ALA A 16 -13.27 -9.85 19.97
N PRO A 17 -14.53 -10.21 19.70
CA PRO A 17 -14.96 -11.60 19.62
C PRO A 17 -14.55 -12.27 18.31
N THR A 18 -14.24 -11.49 17.27
CA THR A 18 -13.76 -11.99 15.97
C THR A 18 -12.59 -11.16 15.47
N ARG A 19 -11.87 -11.71 14.50
CA ARG A 19 -10.72 -11.05 13.86
C ARG A 19 -11.16 -9.80 13.07
N GLU A 20 -12.33 -9.86 12.45
CA GLU A 20 -12.90 -8.76 11.67
C GLU A 20 -13.18 -7.56 12.56
N ILE A 21 -13.73 -7.79 13.76
CA ILE A 21 -13.98 -6.76 14.77
C ILE A 21 -12.65 -6.23 15.33
N ALA A 22 -11.68 -7.12 15.60
CA ALA A 22 -10.34 -6.70 16.00
C ALA A 22 -9.67 -5.82 14.94
N GLY A 23 -9.87 -6.12 13.66
CA GLY A 23 -9.38 -5.33 12.53
C GLY A 23 -10.00 -3.93 12.48
N HIS A 24 -11.31 -3.81 12.70
CA HIS A 24 -11.96 -2.50 12.80
C HIS A 24 -11.45 -1.67 13.97
N PHE A 25 -11.34 -2.26 15.17
CA PHE A 25 -10.77 -1.59 16.34
C PHE A 25 -9.29 -1.22 16.13
N PHE A 26 -8.53 -2.03 15.40
CA PHE A 26 -7.18 -1.66 14.98
C PHE A 26 -7.18 -0.40 14.11
N VAL A 27 -8.06 -0.30 13.11
CA VAL A 27 -8.17 0.91 12.30
C VAL A 27 -8.58 2.11 13.16
N GLN A 28 -9.59 1.95 14.02
CA GLN A 28 -10.16 3.02 14.83
C GLN A 28 -9.20 3.55 15.92
N HIS A 29 -8.52 2.66 16.64
CA HIS A 29 -7.75 3.00 17.83
C HIS A 29 -6.23 3.04 17.59
N VAL A 30 -5.74 2.49 16.49
CA VAL A 30 -4.30 2.46 16.18
C VAL A 30 -3.99 3.25 14.91
N MET A 31 -4.54 2.88 13.76
CA MET A 31 -4.18 3.52 12.48
C MET A 31 -4.72 4.95 12.37
N ARG A 32 -5.95 5.19 12.83
CA ARG A 32 -6.60 6.50 12.75
C ARG A 32 -5.86 7.60 13.55
N PRO A 33 -5.41 7.38 14.80
CA PRO A 33 -4.56 8.34 15.48
C PRO A 33 -3.21 8.60 14.77
N LEU A 34 -2.59 7.56 14.21
CA LEU A 34 -1.28 7.63 13.58
C LEU A 34 -1.29 8.33 12.20
N LEU A 35 -2.31 8.06 11.39
CA LEU A 35 -2.46 8.62 10.04
C LEU A 35 -3.35 9.88 10.00
N GLY A 36 -4.02 10.19 11.10
CA GLY A 36 -4.86 11.35 11.30
C GLY A 36 -6.32 11.10 10.96
N ALA A 37 -7.19 11.50 11.88
CA ALA A 37 -8.62 11.20 11.84
C ALA A 37 -9.39 11.75 10.63
N LYS A 38 -8.84 12.74 9.91
CA LYS A 38 -9.42 13.31 8.68
C LYS A 38 -9.28 12.36 7.47
N HIS A 39 -8.29 11.46 7.50
CA HIS A 39 -7.91 10.63 6.34
C HIS A 39 -8.18 9.14 6.55
N VAL A 40 -8.69 8.75 7.72
CA VAL A 40 -8.95 7.34 8.04
C VAL A 40 -10.41 7.21 8.42
N ASP A 41 -11.14 6.48 7.59
CA ASP A 41 -12.46 5.97 7.92
C ASP A 41 -12.34 4.51 8.39
N ALA A 42 -12.86 4.21 9.58
CA ALA A 42 -12.88 2.84 10.09
C ALA A 42 -14.11 2.06 9.58
N GLY A 43 -15.06 2.75 8.94
CA GLY A 43 -16.36 2.21 8.57
C GLY A 43 -17.26 1.98 9.77
N VAL A 44 -18.38 1.30 9.51
CA VAL A 44 -19.35 0.87 10.52
C VAL A 44 -19.61 -0.62 10.33
N HIS A 45 -19.61 -1.36 11.43
CA HIS A 45 -20.01 -2.76 11.40
C HIS A 45 -21.51 -2.90 11.16
N ILE A 46 -21.86 -3.74 10.20
CA ILE A 46 -23.24 -4.13 9.92
C ILE A 46 -23.39 -5.64 10.06
N ILE A 47 -24.54 -6.07 10.56
CA ILE A 47 -24.91 -7.48 10.63
C ILE A 47 -25.36 -7.92 9.24
N VAL A 48 -24.85 -9.07 8.78
CA VAL A 48 -25.20 -9.66 7.49
C VAL A 48 -25.58 -11.12 7.66
N SER A 49 -26.52 -11.59 6.83
CA SER A 49 -26.88 -13.01 6.80
C SER A 49 -25.94 -13.81 5.91
N ARG A 50 -25.93 -15.13 6.10
CA ARG A 50 -25.18 -16.04 5.25
C ARG A 50 -25.66 -15.98 3.79
N GLU A 51 -26.96 -15.91 3.58
CA GLU A 51 -27.59 -15.82 2.24
C GLU A 51 -27.16 -14.55 1.50
N PHE A 52 -27.01 -13.44 2.22
CA PHE A 52 -26.46 -12.21 1.67
C PHE A 52 -25.01 -12.42 1.20
N LEU A 53 -24.16 -13.03 2.03
CA LEU A 53 -22.75 -13.28 1.68
C LEU A 53 -22.59 -14.25 0.50
N GLU A 54 -23.43 -15.28 0.43
CA GLU A 54 -23.46 -16.22 -0.71
C GLU A 54 -23.88 -15.50 -2.00
N THR A 55 -24.83 -14.58 -1.92
CA THR A 55 -25.25 -13.74 -3.05
C THR A 55 -24.14 -12.80 -3.50
N VAL A 56 -23.40 -12.19 -2.56
CA VAL A 56 -22.24 -11.34 -2.87
C VAL A 56 -21.14 -12.13 -3.60
N GLU A 57 -20.77 -13.33 -3.11
CA GLU A 57 -19.77 -14.18 -3.78
C GLU A 57 -20.20 -14.51 -5.21
N LYS A 58 -21.47 -14.89 -5.40
CA LYS A 58 -22.02 -15.22 -6.72
C LYS A 58 -21.97 -14.02 -7.67
N ASN A 59 -22.36 -12.83 -7.20
CA ASN A 59 -22.36 -11.60 -8.01
C ASN A 59 -20.93 -11.14 -8.34
N ALA A 60 -19.98 -11.33 -7.43
CA ALA A 60 -18.59 -10.97 -7.63
C ALA A 60 -17.81 -11.98 -8.50
N PHE A 61 -18.32 -13.20 -8.69
CA PHE A 61 -17.60 -14.30 -9.34
C PHE A 61 -17.07 -13.93 -10.74
N TYR A 62 -17.92 -13.34 -11.59
CA TYR A 62 -17.57 -13.05 -12.98
C TYR A 62 -16.77 -11.76 -13.19
N VAL A 63 -16.66 -10.91 -12.17
CA VAL A 63 -15.91 -9.65 -12.24
C VAL A 63 -14.53 -9.75 -11.58
N ARG A 64 -14.28 -10.82 -10.80
CA ARG A 64 -12.97 -11.06 -10.17
C ARG A 64 -12.01 -11.75 -11.15
N PRO A 65 -10.72 -11.39 -11.15
CA PRO A 65 -9.71 -12.15 -11.87
C PRO A 65 -9.67 -13.62 -11.42
N SER A 66 -9.48 -14.57 -12.35
CA SER A 66 -9.56 -16.00 -12.05
C SER A 66 -8.67 -16.43 -10.88
N TRP A 67 -7.42 -15.98 -10.85
CA TRP A 67 -6.48 -16.31 -9.77
C TRP A 67 -6.93 -15.77 -8.39
N ARG A 68 -7.74 -14.71 -8.33
CA ARG A 68 -8.32 -14.20 -7.07
C ARG A 68 -9.46 -15.09 -6.60
N VAL A 69 -10.28 -15.59 -7.52
CA VAL A 69 -11.35 -16.56 -7.26
C VAL A 69 -10.76 -17.85 -6.69
N ASP A 70 -9.65 -18.31 -7.26
CA ASP A 70 -8.96 -19.52 -6.80
C ASP A 70 -8.29 -19.32 -5.44
N ALA A 71 -7.69 -18.15 -5.20
CA ALA A 71 -6.94 -17.88 -3.98
C ALA A 71 -7.81 -17.71 -2.73
N THR A 72 -9.00 -17.11 -2.86
CA THR A 72 -9.83 -16.70 -1.71
C THR A 72 -11.32 -16.63 -2.05
N LYS A 73 -12.16 -16.90 -1.05
CA LYS A 73 -13.63 -16.78 -1.12
C LYS A 73 -14.14 -15.88 0.00
N VAL A 74 -15.33 -15.31 -0.18
CA VAL A 74 -16.07 -14.67 0.92
C VAL A 74 -16.27 -15.68 2.07
N ASN A 75 -16.03 -15.24 3.31
CA ASN A 75 -16.22 -16.07 4.49
C ASN A 75 -17.70 -16.14 4.89
N PHE A 76 -18.40 -17.20 4.47
CA PHE A 76 -19.82 -17.41 4.78
C PHE A 76 -20.12 -17.67 6.27
N LEU A 77 -19.10 -17.87 7.09
CA LEU A 77 -19.24 -18.00 8.56
C LEU A 77 -19.21 -16.64 9.26
N SER A 78 -18.88 -15.55 8.55
CA SER A 78 -18.97 -14.21 9.12
C SER A 78 -20.43 -13.80 9.29
N SER A 79 -20.72 -13.11 10.39
CA SER A 79 -22.01 -12.44 10.62
C SER A 79 -21.91 -10.92 10.48
N TYR A 80 -20.75 -10.42 10.06
CA TYR A 80 -20.46 -8.99 9.98
C TYR A 80 -19.81 -8.61 8.65
N ALA A 81 -20.15 -7.41 8.18
CA ALA A 81 -19.43 -6.70 7.13
C ALA A 81 -19.08 -5.29 7.62
N ILE A 82 -18.17 -4.62 6.92
CA ILE A 82 -17.84 -3.21 7.17
C ILE A 82 -18.46 -2.38 6.06
N LEU A 83 -19.35 -1.45 6.44
CA LEU A 83 -19.89 -0.43 5.56
C LEU A 83 -18.98 0.80 5.62
N MET A 84 -18.49 1.27 4.47
CA MET A 84 -17.66 2.47 4.37
C MET A 84 -18.20 3.41 3.30
N PRO A 85 -17.95 4.72 3.42
CA PRO A 85 -18.17 5.66 2.33
C PRO A 85 -17.35 5.26 1.11
N ASP A 86 -17.94 5.44 -0.08
CA ASP A 86 -17.20 5.32 -1.32
C ASP A 86 -16.27 6.53 -1.47
N HIS A 87 -14.96 6.30 -1.32
CA HIS A 87 -13.95 7.34 -1.47
C HIS A 87 -13.68 7.69 -2.94
N SER A 88 -14.23 6.97 -3.91
CA SER A 88 -14.11 7.32 -5.34
C SER A 88 -15.11 8.40 -5.79
N THR A 89 -16.06 8.78 -4.93
CA THR A 89 -17.10 9.79 -5.18
C THR A 89 -17.11 10.87 -4.11
N PHE A 90 -17.70 12.04 -4.38
CA PHE A 90 -18.04 13.02 -3.33
C PHE A 90 -19.50 12.83 -2.89
N PRO A 91 -19.84 13.11 -1.62
CA PRO A 91 -21.23 13.21 -1.22
C PRO A 91 -21.87 14.44 -1.87
N HIS A 92 -23.15 14.33 -2.25
CA HIS A 92 -23.97 15.42 -2.77
C HIS A 92 -23.43 16.12 -4.03
N VAL A 93 -22.79 15.36 -4.93
CA VAL A 93 -22.39 15.86 -6.26
C VAL A 93 -23.64 16.15 -7.08
N ALA A 94 -23.74 17.36 -7.63
CA ALA A 94 -24.87 17.72 -8.49
C ALA A 94 -24.85 16.86 -9.78
N PRO A 95 -25.98 16.58 -10.45
CA PRO A 95 -26.03 15.70 -11.63
C PRO A 95 -25.13 16.09 -12.82
N LYS A 96 -24.57 17.31 -12.81
CA LYS A 96 -23.68 17.85 -13.85
C LYS A 96 -22.21 17.94 -13.42
N GLU A 97 -21.90 17.63 -12.17
CA GLU A 97 -20.54 17.66 -11.63
C GLU A 97 -19.93 16.26 -11.75
N HIS A 98 -18.66 16.21 -12.15
CA HIS A 98 -17.88 14.98 -12.23
C HIS A 98 -16.91 14.88 -11.05
N CYS A 99 -16.73 13.66 -10.53
CA CYS A 99 -15.73 13.31 -9.53
C CYS A 99 -14.69 12.39 -10.16
N ILE A 100 -13.43 12.81 -10.14
CA ILE A 100 -12.31 11.95 -10.50
C ILE A 100 -11.54 11.53 -9.25
N CYS A 101 -11.23 10.25 -9.14
CA CYS A 101 -10.46 9.72 -8.03
C CYS A 101 -9.27 8.92 -8.53
N VAL A 102 -8.14 9.05 -7.85
CA VAL A 102 -7.00 8.15 -8.02
C VAL A 102 -6.83 7.27 -6.81
N GLU A 103 -6.46 6.01 -7.02
CA GLU A 103 -5.96 5.11 -5.98
C GLU A 103 -4.47 4.86 -6.25
N ILE A 104 -3.64 5.16 -5.26
CA ILE A 104 -2.19 4.93 -5.29
C ILE A 104 -1.82 3.94 -4.19
N LYS A 105 -1.08 2.88 -4.50
CA LYS A 105 -0.40 2.04 -3.49
C LYS A 105 1.07 2.44 -3.45
N PRO A 106 1.48 3.33 -2.52
CA PRO A 106 2.78 4.00 -2.58
C PRO A 106 3.95 3.10 -2.13
N LYS A 107 3.64 1.97 -1.45
CA LYS A 107 4.63 1.04 -0.91
C LYS A 107 5.58 1.71 0.09
N CYS A 108 6.73 1.09 0.37
CA CYS A 108 7.68 1.54 1.40
C CYS A 108 8.56 2.68 0.89
N GLY A 109 8.41 3.88 1.47
CA GLY A 109 9.07 5.12 1.06
C GLY A 109 10.47 5.36 1.64
N PHE A 110 11.10 4.35 2.24
CA PHE A 110 12.47 4.45 2.75
C PHE A 110 13.25 3.16 2.50
N VAL A 111 14.59 3.27 2.53
CA VAL A 111 15.50 2.12 2.61
C VAL A 111 15.89 1.89 4.08
N PRO A 112 15.92 0.64 4.55
CA PRO A 112 16.24 0.36 5.95
C PRO A 112 17.69 0.71 6.30
N SER A 113 17.89 1.24 7.49
CA SER A 113 19.20 1.55 8.08
C SER A 113 19.62 0.56 9.18
N SER A 114 18.82 -0.48 9.42
CA SER A 114 19.03 -1.43 10.50
C SER A 114 20.45 -2.02 10.54
N GLU A 115 21.04 -1.99 11.73
CA GLU A 115 22.30 -2.64 12.03
C GLU A 115 22.19 -4.17 12.09
N PHE A 116 20.99 -4.74 11.99
CA PHE A 116 20.77 -6.20 12.02
C PHE A 116 20.74 -6.83 10.63
N ILE A 117 20.70 -6.01 9.57
CA ILE A 117 20.82 -6.50 8.19
C ILE A 117 22.21 -7.13 7.99
N LEU A 118 22.22 -8.39 7.58
CA LEU A 118 23.42 -9.16 7.31
C LEU A 118 24.20 -8.61 6.12
N GLU A 119 25.53 -8.77 6.14
CA GLU A 119 26.38 -8.18 5.10
C GLU A 119 26.09 -8.73 3.70
N ARG A 120 25.75 -10.01 3.61
CA ARG A 120 25.27 -10.63 2.35
C ARG A 120 24.02 -9.97 1.78
N ASN A 121 23.25 -9.26 2.62
CA ASN A 121 22.02 -8.55 2.27
C ASN A 121 22.22 -7.02 2.25
N ALA A 122 23.47 -6.52 2.25
CA ALA A 122 23.77 -5.08 2.35
C ALA A 122 23.12 -4.22 1.24
N VAL A 123 22.75 -4.83 0.10
CA VAL A 123 21.98 -4.19 -0.97
C VAL A 123 20.67 -3.54 -0.49
N LYS A 124 20.05 -4.07 0.58
CA LYS A 124 18.84 -3.51 1.19
C LYS A 124 19.02 -2.06 1.65
N ARG A 125 20.25 -1.65 2.00
CA ARG A 125 20.56 -0.28 2.45
C ARG A 125 20.67 0.73 1.30
N ARG A 126 20.60 0.27 0.05
CA ARG A 126 20.81 1.10 -1.15
C ARG A 126 19.73 0.92 -2.22
N THR A 127 18.92 -0.13 -2.11
CA THR A 127 17.88 -0.45 -3.09
C THR A 127 16.56 -0.66 -2.37
N THR A 128 15.49 -0.06 -2.89
CA THR A 128 14.16 -0.21 -2.31
C THR A 128 13.68 -1.64 -2.34
N ARG A 129 12.90 -2.01 -1.31
CA ARG A 129 12.21 -3.30 -1.29
C ARG A 129 11.26 -3.45 -2.48
N PHE A 130 10.66 -2.36 -2.98
CA PHE A 130 9.80 -2.41 -4.17
C PHE A 130 10.59 -2.89 -5.39
N LYS A 131 11.72 -2.24 -5.71
CA LYS A 131 12.57 -2.62 -6.84
C LYS A 131 13.07 -4.05 -6.75
N MET A 132 13.59 -4.47 -5.58
CA MET A 132 14.03 -5.86 -5.40
C MET A 132 12.87 -6.87 -5.57
N HIS A 133 11.67 -6.52 -5.10
CA HIS A 133 10.51 -7.40 -5.18
C HIS A 133 9.91 -7.46 -6.59
N GLN A 134 10.06 -6.42 -7.41
CA GLN A 134 9.72 -6.46 -8.84
C GLN A 134 10.49 -7.59 -9.54
N THR A 135 11.79 -7.74 -9.28
CA THR A 135 12.60 -8.84 -9.81
C THR A 135 12.04 -10.21 -9.43
N LEU A 136 11.72 -10.44 -8.15
CA LEU A 136 11.17 -11.72 -7.73
C LEU A 136 9.81 -12.00 -8.39
N LYS A 137 8.94 -10.99 -8.49
CA LYS A 137 7.64 -11.14 -9.17
C LYS A 137 7.81 -11.46 -10.64
N PHE A 138 8.75 -10.82 -11.33
CA PHE A 138 9.04 -11.05 -12.74
C PHE A 138 9.56 -12.47 -12.98
N VAL A 139 10.55 -12.92 -12.19
CA VAL A 139 11.07 -14.30 -12.23
C VAL A 139 9.99 -15.35 -11.95
N GLN A 140 9.01 -15.02 -11.12
CA GLN A 140 7.87 -15.90 -10.82
C GLN A 140 6.74 -15.84 -11.86
N GLY A 141 6.87 -15.04 -12.92
CA GLY A 141 5.81 -14.83 -13.92
C GLY A 141 4.57 -14.13 -13.38
N LYS A 142 4.66 -13.44 -12.22
CA LYS A 142 3.53 -12.71 -11.62
C LYS A 142 3.30 -11.34 -12.24
N ILE A 143 4.30 -10.82 -12.96
CA ILE A 143 4.26 -9.59 -13.74
C ILE A 143 5.01 -9.84 -15.05
N SER A 144 4.52 -9.24 -16.13
CA SER A 144 5.10 -9.31 -17.48
C SER A 144 6.25 -8.32 -17.70
N TYR A 145 6.45 -7.36 -16.80
CA TYR A 145 7.45 -6.31 -16.88
C TYR A 145 7.84 -5.80 -15.48
N ILE A 146 9.03 -5.23 -15.36
CA ILE A 146 9.50 -4.55 -14.13
C ILE A 146 9.06 -3.08 -14.21
N SER A 147 8.41 -2.58 -13.16
CA SER A 147 8.01 -1.16 -13.08
C SER A 147 9.21 -0.27 -12.73
N GLU A 148 9.29 0.88 -13.40
CA GLU A 148 10.29 1.93 -13.13
C GLU A 148 9.88 2.83 -11.94
N TYR A 149 8.67 2.66 -11.41
CA TYR A 149 8.19 3.40 -10.25
C TYR A 149 9.12 3.19 -9.05
N ASP A 150 9.60 4.31 -8.49
CA ASP A 150 10.37 4.31 -7.25
C ASP A 150 9.60 4.97 -6.10
N PRO A 151 9.24 4.24 -5.03
CA PRO A 151 8.70 4.84 -3.82
C PRO A 151 9.56 5.98 -3.26
N LEU A 152 10.90 5.94 -3.38
CA LEU A 152 11.71 7.05 -2.87
C LEU A 152 11.47 8.36 -3.61
N ASP A 153 11.09 8.30 -4.89
CA ASP A 153 10.71 9.49 -5.67
C ASP A 153 9.39 10.07 -5.14
N MET A 154 8.39 9.21 -4.95
CA MET A 154 7.07 9.54 -4.39
C MET A 154 7.16 10.18 -2.99
N PHE A 155 8.03 9.66 -2.11
CA PHE A 155 8.18 10.13 -0.72
C PHE A 155 9.30 11.18 -0.54
N SER A 156 9.88 11.69 -1.63
CA SER A 156 11.05 12.58 -1.56
C SER A 156 10.76 13.99 -1.04
N GLY A 157 9.51 14.45 -1.11
CA GLY A 157 9.16 15.85 -0.91
C GLY A 157 9.57 16.79 -2.06
N SER A 158 10.21 16.28 -3.12
CA SER A 158 10.54 17.04 -4.34
C SER A 158 9.41 16.90 -5.35
N LYS A 159 8.92 18.04 -5.87
CA LYS A 159 7.90 18.07 -6.94
C LYS A 159 8.36 17.33 -8.19
N GLU A 160 9.61 17.56 -8.61
CA GLU A 160 10.19 16.95 -9.82
C GLU A 160 10.23 15.42 -9.71
N ARG A 161 10.66 14.89 -8.56
CA ARG A 161 10.69 13.44 -8.31
C ARG A 161 9.28 12.87 -8.17
N LEU A 162 8.37 13.60 -7.52
CA LEU A 162 6.97 13.19 -7.44
C LEU A 162 6.33 13.10 -8.83
N ASP A 163 6.58 14.07 -9.70
CA ASP A 163 6.08 14.06 -11.09
C ASP A 163 6.66 12.90 -11.88
N LYS A 164 7.94 12.59 -11.71
CA LYS A 164 8.54 11.37 -12.27
C LYS A 164 7.81 10.13 -11.76
N ALA A 165 7.60 10.00 -10.45
CA ALA A 165 6.92 8.86 -9.86
C ALA A 165 5.49 8.68 -10.38
N MET A 166 4.76 9.79 -10.60
CA MET A 166 3.42 9.79 -11.19
C MET A 166 3.44 9.32 -12.65
N ASN A 167 4.42 9.78 -13.45
CA ASN A 167 4.61 9.30 -14.81
C ASN A 167 4.96 7.80 -14.86
N ASP A 168 5.84 7.33 -13.97
CA ASP A 168 6.20 5.91 -13.90
C ASP A 168 4.98 5.05 -13.54
N LEU A 169 4.14 5.51 -12.61
CA LEU A 169 2.86 4.86 -12.26
C LEU A 169 1.86 4.87 -13.42
N LEU A 170 1.81 5.95 -14.22
CA LEU A 170 0.97 6.00 -15.41
C LEU A 170 1.45 4.99 -16.47
N LEU A 171 2.76 4.87 -16.70
CA LEU A 171 3.30 3.94 -17.71
C LEU A 171 3.22 2.48 -17.27
N THR A 172 3.44 2.24 -15.98
CA THR A 172 3.57 0.90 -15.39
C THR A 172 2.66 0.70 -14.17
N PRO A 173 1.32 0.80 -14.34
CA PRO A 173 0.39 0.93 -13.22
C PRO A 173 0.32 -0.30 -12.32
N GLN A 174 0.54 -1.49 -12.86
CA GLN A 174 0.45 -2.77 -12.14
C GLN A 174 -0.77 -2.82 -11.19
N ASN A 175 -0.54 -2.97 -9.89
CA ASN A 175 -1.57 -2.85 -8.86
C ASN A 175 -1.36 -1.62 -7.97
N ASN A 176 -0.56 -0.67 -8.45
CA ASN A 176 -0.11 0.52 -7.75
C ASN A 176 -0.86 1.79 -8.14
N PHE A 177 -1.49 1.84 -9.32
CA PHE A 177 -2.22 3.02 -9.78
C PHE A 177 -3.54 2.67 -10.48
N ARG A 178 -4.61 3.34 -10.08
CA ARG A 178 -5.94 3.28 -10.71
C ARG A 178 -6.58 4.65 -10.75
N VAL A 179 -7.43 4.87 -11.75
CA VAL A 179 -8.24 6.09 -11.88
C VAL A 179 -9.71 5.71 -12.03
N PHE A 180 -10.57 6.42 -11.32
CA PHE A 180 -12.00 6.25 -11.30
C PHE A 180 -12.68 7.55 -11.69
N LEU A 181 -13.73 7.47 -12.50
CA LEU A 181 -14.63 8.57 -12.84
C LEU A 181 -16.02 8.21 -12.33
N ASP A 182 -16.56 9.03 -11.43
CA ASP A 182 -17.89 8.85 -10.84
C ASP A 182 -18.09 7.42 -10.29
N GLY A 183 -17.05 6.90 -9.63
CA GLY A 183 -17.01 5.55 -9.06
C GLY A 183 -16.72 4.41 -10.02
N SER A 184 -16.63 4.69 -11.33
CA SER A 184 -16.32 3.69 -12.35
C SER A 184 -14.84 3.69 -12.69
N LEU A 185 -14.21 2.52 -12.70
CA LEU A 185 -12.80 2.37 -13.07
C LEU A 185 -12.61 2.75 -14.55
N ILE A 186 -11.77 3.75 -14.83
CA ILE A 186 -11.43 4.18 -16.20
C ILE A 186 -9.98 3.88 -16.58
N PHE A 187 -9.09 3.63 -15.60
CA PHE A 187 -7.69 3.31 -15.84
C PHE A 187 -7.13 2.36 -14.76
N GLY A 188 -6.26 1.44 -15.15
CA GLY A 188 -5.63 0.44 -14.28
C GLY A 188 -6.35 -0.92 -14.29
N GLY A 189 -6.04 -1.79 -13.33
CA GLY A 189 -6.51 -3.18 -13.32
C GLY A 189 -7.59 -3.45 -12.26
N LEU A 190 -8.73 -4.03 -12.67
CA LEU A 190 -9.81 -4.43 -11.76
C LEU A 190 -9.40 -5.68 -10.95
N GLY A 191 -8.97 -5.49 -9.70
CA GLY A 191 -8.57 -6.59 -8.78
C GLY A 191 -7.28 -7.34 -9.13
N GLY A 192 -6.69 -7.05 -10.29
CA GLY A 192 -5.49 -7.68 -10.86
C GLY A 192 -4.29 -6.76 -10.96
N VAL A 193 -3.26 -7.24 -11.67
CA VAL A 193 -2.10 -6.46 -12.13
C VAL A 193 -2.43 -5.95 -13.53
N ALA A 194 -2.34 -4.64 -13.75
CA ALA A 194 -2.49 -4.05 -15.07
C ALA A 194 -1.22 -4.24 -15.93
N GLU A 195 -1.41 -4.39 -17.23
CA GLU A 195 -0.34 -4.36 -18.24
C GLU A 195 0.24 -2.94 -18.41
N PRO A 196 1.40 -2.78 -19.09
CA PRO A 196 1.93 -1.45 -19.39
C PRO A 196 0.93 -0.65 -20.22
N THR A 197 0.93 0.65 -19.99
CA THR A 197 0.00 1.55 -20.69
C THR A 197 0.40 1.68 -22.15
N THR A 198 -0.54 1.34 -23.03
CA THR A 198 -0.39 1.50 -24.49
C THR A 198 -0.93 2.85 -24.94
N SER A 199 -0.58 3.31 -26.15
CA SER A 199 -1.09 4.57 -26.70
C SER A 199 -2.63 4.64 -26.68
N LYS A 200 -3.30 3.52 -27.00
CA LYS A 200 -4.76 3.42 -26.96
C LYS A 200 -5.35 3.64 -25.56
N VAL A 201 -4.66 3.15 -24.53
CA VAL A 201 -5.08 3.36 -23.12
C VAL A 201 -4.82 4.80 -22.69
N CYS A 202 -3.71 5.40 -23.12
CA CYS A 202 -3.45 6.83 -22.90
C CYS A 202 -4.52 7.70 -23.56
N GLU A 203 -4.87 7.45 -24.82
CA GLU A 203 -5.92 8.17 -25.55
C GLU A 203 -7.28 8.05 -24.84
N ALA A 204 -7.65 6.85 -24.40
CA ALA A 204 -8.89 6.63 -23.66
C ALA A 204 -8.94 7.41 -22.34
N LEU A 205 -7.82 7.49 -21.62
CA LEU A 205 -7.72 8.31 -20.40
C LEU A 205 -7.80 9.81 -20.72
N GLU A 206 -7.07 10.27 -21.74
CA GLU A 206 -7.07 11.66 -22.21
C GLU A 206 -8.49 12.14 -22.59
N ASP A 207 -9.25 11.28 -23.26
CA ASP A 207 -10.64 11.52 -23.61
C ASP A 207 -11.57 11.54 -22.39
N ALA A 208 -11.38 10.60 -21.46
CA ALA A 208 -12.15 10.56 -20.21
C ALA A 208 -11.96 11.81 -19.35
N LEU A 209 -10.82 12.49 -19.47
CA LEU A 209 -10.49 13.72 -18.73
C LEU A 209 -11.09 15.00 -19.37
N LYS A 210 -11.69 14.92 -20.57
CA LYS A 210 -12.13 16.07 -21.37
C LYS A 210 -13.01 17.08 -20.63
N ASN A 211 -13.94 16.59 -19.81
CA ASN A 211 -14.90 17.45 -19.10
C ASN A 211 -14.44 17.82 -17.68
N ILE A 212 -13.23 17.42 -17.30
CA ILE A 212 -12.68 17.59 -15.94
C ILE A 212 -11.50 18.55 -15.98
N ILE A 213 -10.58 18.34 -16.93
CA ILE A 213 -9.39 19.15 -17.14
C ILE A 213 -9.57 20.00 -18.39
N LEU A 214 -9.69 21.31 -18.20
CA LEU A 214 -9.90 22.31 -19.26
C LEU A 214 -8.57 22.65 -19.96
N ALA A 215 -7.89 21.63 -20.47
CA ALA A 215 -6.68 21.74 -21.29
C ALA A 215 -6.95 21.31 -22.73
N GLU A 216 -6.05 21.72 -23.63
CA GLU A 216 -6.02 21.26 -25.02
C GLU A 216 -5.89 19.73 -25.10
N GLU A 217 -6.35 19.17 -26.22
CA GLU A 217 -6.20 17.73 -26.48
C GLU A 217 -4.72 17.33 -26.53
N GLY A 218 -4.38 16.27 -25.79
CA GLY A 218 -3.00 15.80 -25.62
C GLY A 218 -2.30 16.37 -24.38
N MET A 219 -2.91 17.34 -23.69
CA MET A 219 -2.34 17.99 -22.51
C MET A 219 -3.08 17.64 -21.21
N ARG A 220 -4.28 17.03 -21.27
CA ARG A 220 -5.13 16.82 -20.09
C ARG A 220 -4.52 15.83 -19.10
N THR A 221 -3.93 14.75 -19.59
CA THR A 221 -3.29 13.73 -18.76
C THR A 221 -2.12 14.33 -17.96
N ASN A 222 -1.28 15.16 -18.59
CA ASN A 222 -0.17 15.82 -17.91
C ASN A 222 -0.66 16.80 -16.83
N CYS A 223 -1.67 17.61 -17.16
CA CYS A 223 -2.30 18.52 -16.20
C CYS A 223 -2.98 17.76 -15.05
N PHE A 224 -3.55 16.58 -15.32
CA PHE A 224 -4.13 15.71 -14.30
C PHE A 224 -3.06 15.12 -13.36
N LEU A 225 -1.92 14.67 -13.89
CA LEU A 225 -0.79 14.24 -13.05
C LEU A 225 -0.25 15.38 -12.19
N GLU A 226 -0.16 16.59 -12.74
CA GLU A 226 0.21 17.80 -11.99
C GLU A 226 -0.76 18.05 -10.83
N LEU A 227 -2.08 17.99 -11.08
CA LEU A 227 -3.12 18.13 -10.06
C LEU A 227 -2.93 17.14 -8.90
N ILE A 228 -2.64 15.87 -9.21
CA ILE A 228 -2.39 14.84 -8.20
C ILE A 228 -1.15 15.20 -7.38
N SER A 229 -0.05 15.57 -8.04
CA SER A 229 1.19 15.95 -7.37
C SER A 229 1.00 17.15 -6.43
N GLU A 230 0.28 18.19 -6.88
CA GLU A 230 -0.02 19.37 -6.07
C GLU A 230 -0.86 19.02 -4.83
N ALA A 231 -1.87 18.15 -4.96
CA ALA A 231 -2.68 17.71 -3.84
C ALA A 231 -1.91 16.82 -2.86
N VAL A 232 -1.06 15.93 -3.36
CA VAL A 232 -0.18 15.10 -2.53
C VAL A 232 0.74 15.97 -1.68
N LEU A 233 1.42 16.95 -2.29
CA LEU A 233 2.32 17.86 -1.57
C LEU A 233 1.57 18.75 -0.58
N SER A 234 0.47 19.36 -1.01
CA SER A 234 -0.33 20.28 -0.18
C SER A 234 -0.97 19.57 1.03
N SER A 235 -1.32 18.29 0.89
CA SER A 235 -1.93 17.53 1.99
C SER A 235 -0.95 17.11 3.08
N GLY A 236 0.35 16.99 2.76
CA GLY A 236 1.38 16.43 3.66
C GLY A 236 1.13 14.97 4.08
N VAL A 237 0.19 14.27 3.42
CA VAL A 237 -0.31 12.96 3.84
C VAL A 237 0.76 11.87 3.76
N LEU A 238 1.65 11.97 2.76
CA LEU A 238 2.76 11.03 2.58
C LEU A 238 3.85 11.20 3.63
N ASN A 239 4.07 12.41 4.15
CA ASN A 239 5.03 12.63 5.23
C ASN A 239 4.59 11.88 6.49
N ARG A 240 3.31 12.01 6.85
CA ARG A 240 2.76 11.27 8.00
C ARG A 240 2.79 9.77 7.76
N LEU A 241 2.42 9.31 6.56
CA LEU A 241 2.52 7.90 6.21
C LEU A 241 3.95 7.37 6.38
N LEU A 242 4.95 8.11 5.90
CA LEU A 242 6.35 7.73 5.98
C LEU A 242 6.82 7.57 7.43
N GLU A 243 6.40 8.45 8.34
CA GLU A 243 6.73 8.32 9.77
C GLU A 243 6.14 7.04 10.38
N VAL A 244 4.92 6.64 9.98
CA VAL A 244 4.33 5.35 10.41
C VAL A 244 5.07 4.16 9.79
N GLN A 245 5.52 4.26 8.53
CA GLN A 245 6.32 3.21 7.90
C GLN A 245 7.68 3.00 8.60
N LYS A 246 8.29 4.08 9.09
CA LYS A 246 9.58 4.09 9.80
C LYS A 246 9.51 3.54 11.24
N LEU A 247 8.31 3.21 11.74
CA LEU A 247 8.18 2.43 12.98
C LEU A 247 8.89 1.07 12.87
N ASP A 248 9.09 0.55 11.66
CA ASP A 248 10.02 -0.55 11.42
C ASP A 248 11.48 -0.07 11.47
N VAL A 249 11.99 0.04 12.69
CA VAL A 249 13.38 0.45 12.97
C VAL A 249 14.37 -0.70 12.75
N PHE A 250 13.95 -1.93 13.06
CA PHE A 250 14.84 -3.08 13.14
C PHE A 250 15.01 -3.81 11.82
N ASP A 251 14.19 -3.49 10.81
CA ASP A 251 13.99 -4.34 9.64
C ASP A 251 13.50 -5.75 10.06
N ILE A 252 12.93 -6.51 9.12
CA ILE A 252 12.52 -7.88 9.43
C ILE A 252 13.70 -8.77 9.88
N GLU A 253 14.92 -8.51 9.41
CA GLU A 253 16.12 -9.23 9.85
C GLU A 253 16.48 -9.00 11.32
N GLY A 254 16.04 -7.89 11.94
CA GLY A 254 16.15 -7.70 13.39
C GLY A 254 14.88 -8.14 14.13
N ALA A 255 13.72 -7.73 13.64
CA ALA A 255 12.42 -7.97 14.31
C ALA A 255 12.11 -9.46 14.47
N ILE A 256 12.61 -10.32 13.57
CA ILE A 256 12.42 -11.77 13.68
C ILE A 256 13.06 -12.39 14.93
N HIS A 257 14.18 -11.84 15.42
CA HIS A 257 14.82 -12.33 16.66
C HIS A 257 13.96 -12.00 17.88
N VAL A 258 13.45 -10.77 17.91
CA VAL A 258 12.54 -10.28 18.95
C VAL A 258 11.24 -11.09 18.96
N TYR A 259 10.73 -11.46 17.79
CA TYR A 259 9.56 -12.33 17.65
C TYR A 259 9.75 -13.67 18.39
N TYR A 260 10.87 -14.37 18.16
CA TYR A 260 11.14 -15.65 18.82
C TYR A 260 11.21 -15.51 20.35
N ASN A 261 11.81 -14.44 20.88
CA ASN A 261 11.80 -14.16 22.32
C ASN A 261 10.38 -13.97 22.85
N PHE A 262 9.58 -13.16 22.15
CA PHE A 262 8.23 -12.80 22.57
C PHE A 262 7.27 -14.00 22.60
N ILE A 263 7.45 -14.96 21.69
CA ILE A 263 6.69 -16.22 21.72
C ILE A 263 7.33 -17.29 22.59
N SER A 264 8.44 -16.97 23.27
CA SER A 264 9.19 -17.89 24.14
C SER A 264 9.64 -19.17 23.41
N GLN A 265 10.07 -19.04 22.16
CA GLN A 265 10.59 -20.15 21.35
C GLN A 265 12.08 -19.96 21.01
N PRO A 266 12.83 -21.05 20.79
CA PRO A 266 14.20 -20.97 20.32
C PRO A 266 14.28 -20.21 18.99
N CYS A 267 15.22 -19.27 18.88
CA CYS A 267 15.39 -18.50 17.65
C CYS A 267 15.92 -19.37 16.51
N MET A 268 15.08 -19.63 15.51
CA MET A 268 15.43 -20.45 14.35
C MET A 268 16.47 -19.77 13.45
N VAL A 269 16.45 -18.44 13.35
CA VAL A 269 17.43 -17.67 12.56
C VAL A 269 18.84 -17.84 13.14
N CYS A 270 19.01 -17.74 14.46
CA CYS A 270 20.30 -18.00 15.11
C CYS A 270 20.76 -19.46 14.92
N ARG A 271 19.83 -20.41 14.91
CA ARG A 271 20.15 -21.83 14.66
C ARG A 271 20.70 -22.04 13.24
N GLU A 272 20.10 -21.39 12.24
CA GLU A 272 20.54 -21.49 10.85
C GLU A 272 21.87 -20.78 10.58
N LEU A 273 22.10 -19.61 11.21
CA LEU A 273 23.34 -18.85 11.04
C LEU A 273 24.55 -19.48 11.74
N GLY A 274 24.33 -20.32 12.76
CA GLY A 274 25.38 -20.94 13.55
C GLY A 274 26.02 -20.00 14.58
N SER A 275 26.98 -20.53 15.36
CA SER A 275 27.55 -19.87 16.55
C SER A 275 28.40 -18.63 16.25
N SER A 276 28.79 -18.38 15.01
CA SER A 276 29.67 -17.26 14.63
C SER A 276 28.98 -15.89 14.65
N PHE A 277 27.64 -15.84 14.65
CA PHE A 277 26.86 -14.61 14.62
C PHE A 277 26.17 -14.27 15.95
N SER A 278 26.35 -15.07 17.02
CA SER A 278 25.55 -14.93 18.25
C SER A 278 25.70 -13.56 18.90
N LYS A 279 26.93 -13.03 19.00
CA LYS A 279 27.21 -11.75 19.68
C LYS A 279 26.45 -10.55 19.12
N ARG A 280 26.14 -10.54 17.82
CA ARG A 280 25.40 -9.43 17.18
C ARG A 280 23.95 -9.39 17.63
N TYR A 281 23.37 -10.54 17.95
CA TYR A 281 21.96 -10.69 18.29
C TYR A 281 21.73 -10.88 19.79
N ASP A 282 22.78 -11.10 20.59
CA ASP A 282 22.69 -11.20 22.05
C ASP A 282 21.97 -9.99 22.66
N THR A 283 22.17 -8.79 22.11
CA THR A 283 21.45 -7.58 22.52
C THR A 283 19.96 -7.69 22.26
N LEU A 284 19.54 -8.20 21.09
CA LEU A 284 18.12 -8.45 20.78
C LEU A 284 17.51 -9.52 21.67
N HIS A 285 18.27 -10.58 22.00
CA HIS A 285 17.86 -11.66 22.89
C HIS A 285 17.82 -11.27 24.37
N SER A 286 18.38 -10.11 24.72
CA SER A 286 18.33 -9.54 26.07
C SER A 286 17.21 -8.51 26.26
N ILE A 287 16.45 -8.19 25.19
CA ILE A 287 15.36 -7.22 25.25
C ILE A 287 14.23 -7.76 26.15
N SER A 288 13.67 -6.88 26.99
CA SER A 288 12.57 -7.23 27.87
C SER A 288 11.32 -7.67 27.10
N MET A 289 10.42 -8.41 27.75
CA MET A 289 9.16 -8.84 27.14
C MET A 289 8.29 -7.65 26.69
N GLU A 290 8.28 -6.57 27.49
CA GLU A 290 7.50 -5.37 27.20
C GLU A 290 8.04 -4.62 25.98
N GLU A 291 9.35 -4.43 25.92
CA GLU A 291 10.00 -3.75 24.81
C GLU A 291 9.98 -4.60 23.54
N SER A 292 10.07 -5.93 23.67
CA SER A 292 9.83 -6.87 22.57
C SER A 292 8.42 -6.71 22.00
N GLY A 293 7.42 -6.60 22.87
CA GLY A 293 6.04 -6.33 22.48
C GLY A 293 5.90 -5.01 21.72
N LYS A 294 6.57 -3.94 22.17
CA LYS A 294 6.57 -2.65 21.47
C LYS A 294 7.17 -2.77 20.06
N ILE A 295 8.36 -3.36 19.93
CA ILE A 295 9.06 -3.52 18.65
C ILE A 295 8.20 -4.29 17.65
N LEU A 296 7.58 -5.39 18.08
CA LEU A 296 6.73 -6.21 17.21
C LEU A 296 5.44 -5.49 16.82
N ARG A 297 4.85 -4.73 17.74
CA ARG A 297 3.67 -3.91 17.46
C ARG A 297 3.99 -2.85 16.41
N ASP A 298 5.08 -2.11 16.61
CA ASP A 298 5.57 -1.08 15.69
C ASP A 298 5.88 -1.66 14.31
N PHE A 299 6.50 -2.85 14.25
CA PHE A 299 6.74 -3.57 12.99
C PHE A 299 5.46 -3.95 12.25
N LEU A 300 4.44 -4.47 12.95
CA LEU A 300 3.16 -4.84 12.33
C LEU A 300 2.38 -3.62 11.84
N ILE A 301 2.38 -2.52 12.60
CA ILE A 301 1.80 -1.23 12.20
C ILE A 301 2.50 -0.71 10.94
N ALA A 302 3.83 -0.69 10.93
CA ALA A 302 4.61 -0.31 9.76
C ALA A 302 4.32 -1.21 8.56
N THR A 303 4.12 -2.52 8.78
CA THR A 303 3.76 -3.47 7.72
C THR A 303 2.38 -3.17 7.11
N THR A 304 1.41 -2.73 7.91
CA THR A 304 0.14 -2.18 7.37
C THR A 304 0.39 -0.91 6.55
N ALA A 305 1.15 0.04 7.09
CA ALA A 305 1.45 1.31 6.40
C ALA A 305 2.25 1.15 5.09
N LYS A 306 3.00 0.05 4.93
CA LYS A 306 3.74 -0.26 3.69
C LYS A 306 2.89 -0.92 2.60
N ASP A 307 1.67 -1.35 2.91
CA ASP A 307 0.81 -2.09 1.97
C ASP A 307 -0.58 -1.47 1.73
N LEU A 308 -0.90 -0.38 2.43
CA LEU A 308 -2.13 0.37 2.26
C LEU A 308 -2.27 1.04 0.87
N GLY A 309 -3.47 1.51 0.57
CA GLY A 309 -3.77 2.39 -0.56
C GLY A 309 -4.11 3.80 -0.10
N VAL A 310 -3.90 4.78 -0.97
CA VAL A 310 -4.27 6.18 -0.79
C VAL A 310 -5.22 6.55 -1.91
N MET A 311 -6.45 6.94 -1.56
CA MET A 311 -7.43 7.47 -2.50
C MET A 311 -7.45 8.99 -2.42
N ILE A 312 -7.33 9.67 -3.56
CA ILE A 312 -7.44 11.12 -3.67
C ILE A 312 -8.54 11.43 -4.69
N SER A 313 -9.62 12.02 -4.22
CA SER A 313 -10.78 12.39 -5.05
C SER A 313 -10.82 13.89 -5.24
N PHE A 314 -11.13 14.31 -6.46
CA PHE A 314 -11.23 15.69 -6.91
C PHE A 314 -12.61 15.97 -7.48
N LYS A 315 -13.12 17.17 -7.21
CA LYS A 315 -14.27 17.73 -7.92
C LYS A 315 -13.98 19.19 -8.25
N HIS A 316 -14.49 19.66 -9.38
CA HIS A 316 -14.33 21.05 -9.77
C HIS A 316 -15.02 21.97 -8.75
N GLN A 317 -14.39 23.09 -8.41
CA GLN A 317 -15.03 24.14 -7.62
C GLN A 317 -15.73 25.12 -8.56
N GLU A 318 -17.05 25.25 -8.46
CA GLU A 318 -17.78 26.30 -9.19
C GLU A 318 -17.63 27.65 -8.47
N ASP A 319 -17.38 28.71 -9.24
CA ASP A 319 -17.30 30.08 -8.72
C ASP A 319 -18.61 30.46 -7.99
N GLY A 320 -18.49 30.95 -6.75
CA GLY A 320 -19.61 31.49 -5.98
C GLY A 320 -20.34 30.52 -5.04
N LYS A 321 -19.91 29.24 -4.93
CA LYS A 321 -20.35 28.36 -3.83
C LYS A 321 -19.52 28.66 -2.56
N GLY A 322 -20.18 28.71 -1.40
CA GLY A 322 -19.57 29.07 -0.10
C GLY A 322 -18.44 28.12 0.34
N GLU A 323 -17.76 28.46 1.45
CA GLU A 323 -16.62 27.71 1.98
C GLU A 323 -16.90 26.19 2.07
N SER A 324 -16.16 25.42 1.27
CA SER A 324 -16.19 23.96 1.30
C SER A 324 -15.41 23.44 2.51
N SER A 325 -15.90 22.40 3.18
CA SER A 325 -15.15 21.73 4.27
C SER A 325 -13.96 20.91 3.77
N TYR A 326 -13.82 20.77 2.46
CA TYR A 326 -12.75 20.01 1.82
C TYR A 326 -11.48 20.83 1.65
N ASN A 327 -10.36 20.17 1.37
CA ASN A 327 -9.13 20.88 1.03
C ASN A 327 -9.25 21.40 -0.42
N HIS A 328 -8.49 22.43 -0.74
CA HIS A 328 -8.52 23.06 -2.06
C HIS A 328 -7.13 23.00 -2.69
N VAL A 329 -7.10 22.82 -4.01
CA VAL A 329 -5.87 22.86 -4.81
C VAL A 329 -6.14 23.60 -6.12
N SER A 330 -5.20 24.48 -6.50
CA SER A 330 -5.27 25.26 -7.74
C SER A 330 -4.32 24.66 -8.76
N LEU A 331 -4.87 24.23 -9.89
CA LEU A 331 -4.10 23.75 -11.03
C LEU A 331 -3.72 24.95 -11.92
N LYS A 332 -2.48 25.40 -11.80
CA LYS A 332 -2.02 26.64 -12.45
C LYS A 332 -2.01 26.55 -13.98
N SER A 333 -1.69 25.38 -14.52
CA SER A 333 -1.62 25.12 -15.97
C SER A 333 -2.94 25.34 -16.70
N THR A 334 -4.08 25.10 -16.04
CA THR A 334 -5.42 25.32 -16.61
C THR A 334 -6.23 26.41 -15.91
N ASN A 335 -5.66 27.05 -14.88
CA ASN A 335 -6.34 28.02 -14.03
C ASN A 335 -7.65 27.47 -13.43
N GLN A 336 -7.67 26.18 -13.07
CA GLN A 336 -8.82 25.51 -12.46
C GLN A 336 -8.60 25.31 -10.96
N ASN A 337 -9.70 25.36 -10.19
CA ASN A 337 -9.69 25.06 -8.76
C ASN A 337 -10.47 23.77 -8.48
N PHE A 338 -9.91 22.93 -7.62
CA PHE A 338 -10.52 21.66 -7.24
C PHE A 338 -10.62 21.55 -5.72
N ASP A 339 -11.80 21.12 -5.27
CA ASP A 339 -11.93 20.53 -3.96
C ASP A 339 -11.35 19.12 -4.01
N TYR A 340 -10.60 18.74 -2.98
CA TYR A 340 -10.09 17.38 -2.85
C TYR A 340 -10.23 16.81 -1.45
N LYS A 341 -10.35 15.48 -1.39
CA LYS A 341 -10.26 14.69 -0.15
C LYS A 341 -9.25 13.56 -0.33
N VAL A 342 -8.63 13.17 0.78
CA VAL A 342 -7.66 12.07 0.83
C VAL A 342 -8.12 11.05 1.87
N ALA A 343 -8.13 9.78 1.50
CA ALA A 343 -8.45 8.66 2.37
C ALA A 343 -7.40 7.55 2.26
N PHE A 344 -7.00 6.97 3.40
CA PHE A 344 -6.23 5.74 3.46
C PHE A 344 -7.17 4.53 3.47
N ILE A 345 -6.89 3.55 2.64
CA ILE A 345 -7.64 2.29 2.51
C ILE A 345 -6.71 1.09 2.71
N ASP A 346 -7.25 -0.12 2.85
CA ASP A 346 -6.49 -1.37 3.07
C ASP A 346 -5.63 -1.36 4.36
N LEU A 347 -6.21 -0.86 5.46
CA LEU A 347 -5.56 -0.73 6.78
C LEU A 347 -5.64 -2.00 7.63
N ASP A 348 -5.49 -3.17 7.01
CA ASP A 348 -5.70 -4.46 7.67
C ASP A 348 -4.71 -4.73 8.81
N LEU A 349 -5.23 -5.25 9.93
CA LEU A 349 -4.44 -5.77 11.05
C LEU A 349 -3.60 -6.97 10.59
N LYS A 350 -2.27 -6.81 10.59
CA LYS A 350 -1.32 -7.89 10.28
C LYS A 350 -1.20 -8.87 11.45
N ARG A 351 -0.99 -10.14 11.12
CA ARG A 351 -0.87 -11.24 12.10
C ARG A 351 0.54 -11.32 12.67
N LEU A 352 0.64 -11.60 13.95
CA LEU A 352 1.93 -11.86 14.59
C LEU A 352 2.59 -13.15 14.06
N ASP A 353 1.80 -14.18 13.76
CA ASP A 353 2.33 -15.44 13.20
C ASP A 353 2.85 -15.33 11.76
N LYS A 354 2.74 -14.16 11.12
CA LYS A 354 3.31 -13.91 9.79
C LYS A 354 4.74 -13.40 9.83
N MET A 355 5.34 -13.21 11.01
CA MET A 355 6.73 -12.76 11.13
C MET A 355 7.71 -13.67 10.38
N GLU A 356 7.57 -14.99 10.52
CA GLU A 356 8.39 -15.96 9.79
C GLU A 356 8.20 -15.85 8.27
N PHE A 357 6.94 -15.73 7.81
CA PHE A 357 6.63 -15.51 6.41
C PHE A 357 7.27 -14.23 5.85
N TYR A 358 7.24 -13.12 6.62
CA TYR A 358 7.87 -11.87 6.20
C TYR A 358 9.39 -12.02 6.08
N TYR A 359 10.02 -12.71 7.03
CA TYR A 359 11.46 -12.98 7.00
C TYR A 359 11.84 -13.84 5.79
N GLU A 360 11.15 -14.96 5.57
CA GLU A 360 11.39 -15.82 4.41
C GLU A 360 11.20 -15.09 3.08
N LEU A 361 10.13 -14.30 2.97
CA LEU A 361 9.84 -13.53 1.76
C LEU A 361 10.95 -12.49 1.51
N ASP A 362 11.43 -11.83 2.55
CA ASP A 362 12.54 -10.88 2.44
C ASP A 362 13.83 -11.56 1.95
N GLN A 363 14.20 -12.71 2.52
CA GLN A 363 15.36 -13.48 2.04
C GLN A 363 15.20 -13.92 0.58
N LYS A 364 13.99 -14.33 0.16
CA LYS A 364 13.69 -14.67 -1.25
C LYS A 364 13.80 -13.47 -2.18
N ILE A 365 13.33 -12.30 -1.76
CA ILE A 365 13.42 -11.05 -2.52
C ILE A 365 14.88 -10.67 -2.75
N VAL A 366 15.67 -10.60 -1.67
CA VAL A 366 17.08 -10.18 -1.74
C VAL A 366 17.90 -11.15 -2.57
N SER A 367 17.75 -12.46 -2.33
CA SER A 367 18.47 -13.49 -3.08
C SER A 367 18.11 -13.49 -4.57
N SER A 368 16.84 -13.27 -4.93
CA SER A 368 16.42 -13.15 -6.33
C SER A 368 17.02 -11.92 -7.00
N TYR A 369 17.05 -10.78 -6.30
CA TYR A 369 17.61 -9.54 -6.83
C TYR A 369 19.13 -9.66 -7.06
N LEU A 370 19.87 -10.20 -6.10
CA LEU A 370 21.32 -10.40 -6.23
C LEU A 370 21.66 -11.36 -7.38
N LYS A 371 20.87 -12.42 -7.60
CA LYS A 371 21.04 -13.32 -8.75
C LYS A 371 20.87 -12.58 -10.08
N MET A 372 19.86 -11.71 -10.20
CA MET A 372 19.61 -10.94 -11.42
C MET A 372 20.76 -9.95 -11.69
N VAL A 373 21.16 -9.17 -10.69
CA VAL A 373 22.27 -8.19 -10.82
C VAL A 373 23.59 -8.88 -11.18
N ASN A 374 23.86 -10.05 -10.60
CA ASN A 374 25.05 -10.85 -10.95
C ASN A 374 24.98 -11.44 -12.37
N ALA A 375 23.79 -11.79 -12.85
CA ALA A 375 23.61 -12.29 -14.22
C ALA A 375 23.80 -11.16 -15.25
N GLU A 376 23.31 -9.96 -14.97
CA GLU A 376 23.50 -8.75 -15.79
C GLU A 376 24.99 -8.37 -15.87
N SER A 377 25.71 -8.35 -14.74
CA SER A 377 27.13 -8.01 -14.73
C SER A 377 28.01 -9.04 -15.44
N LEU A 378 27.54 -10.28 -15.58
CA LEU A 378 28.21 -11.37 -16.31
C LEU A 378 27.73 -11.51 -17.77
N GLY A 379 26.81 -10.67 -18.25
CA GLY A 379 26.26 -10.74 -19.61
C GLY A 379 25.47 -12.02 -19.91
N ARG A 380 24.98 -12.72 -18.88
CA ARG A 380 24.24 -13.99 -18.98
C ARG A 380 22.77 -13.77 -18.66
N MET A 381 22.07 -12.99 -19.47
CA MET A 381 20.61 -12.97 -19.35
C MET A 381 20.04 -14.33 -19.78
N PRO A 382 19.10 -14.93 -19.03
CA PRO A 382 18.26 -15.97 -19.59
C PRO A 382 17.49 -15.33 -20.75
N GLN A 383 17.76 -15.77 -21.98
CA GLN A 383 16.85 -15.52 -23.09
C GLN A 383 15.53 -16.18 -22.72
N LEU A 384 14.46 -15.38 -22.64
CA LEU A 384 13.11 -15.89 -22.61
C LEU A 384 12.87 -16.49 -24.00
N ASP A 385 12.70 -17.81 -24.07
CA ASP A 385 12.04 -18.43 -25.21
C ASP A 385 10.63 -17.83 -25.29
N THR A 386 10.44 -16.90 -26.21
CA THR A 386 9.12 -16.39 -26.58
C THR A 386 8.32 -17.55 -27.18
N PRO A 387 7.06 -17.76 -26.76
CA PRO A 387 6.21 -18.76 -27.39
C PRO A 387 5.94 -18.47 -28.87
#